data_AF-A0A8T5PH81-F1
#
_entry.id   AF-A0A8T5PH81-F1
#
_cell.length_a   1.000
_cell.length_b   1.000
_cell.length_c   1.000
_cell.angle_alpha   90.00
_cell.angle_beta   90.00
_cell.angle_gamma   90.00
#
_symmetry.space_group_name_H-M   'P 1'
#
loop_
_entity.id
_entity.type
_entity.pdbx_description
1 polymer ?
#
loop_
_entity_poly.entity_id
_entity_poly.type
_entity_poly.pdbx_seq_one_letter_code
_entity_poly.pdbx_strand_id
1 'polypeptide(L)'
;MEQQLWAFDKFWIIWSSCLDKPRTLNEIQDFWEYDGNALYQKGLNKPIWKEMLEQGFIESKGKVKVRGVSGDLIYGKLEWIPNYLEELSKELRVKYENEQLFHLLKCIENKKKLLYYIDTNRTVFFLLPRLKILFGKKDVLKANYDLCITAPLTIIFNYYIITTLKKKLKLELDSIFLLSHSLIFTPFSRINFLGYYKAVMKELSLKELPLGIFNEAATFKLWKDYAKDILKEINL
;
A
#
# COMPACT_ATOMS: atom_id res chain seq x y z
N MET A 1 13.68 2.69 -24.73
CA MET A 1 12.85 1.90 -23.80
C MET A 1 12.07 2.91 -22.98
N GLU A 2 10.76 3.02 -23.19
CA GLU A 2 9.94 3.96 -22.41
C GLU A 2 10.04 3.60 -20.93
N GLN A 3 10.42 4.56 -20.09
CA GLN A 3 10.43 4.33 -18.65
C GLN A 3 8.98 4.18 -18.18
N GLN A 4 8.71 3.10 -17.45
CA GLN A 4 7.40 2.91 -16.82
C GLN A 4 7.10 4.10 -15.89
N LEU A 5 5.89 4.66 -15.94
CA LEU A 5 5.55 5.87 -15.18
C LEU A 5 5.75 5.73 -13.67
N TRP A 6 5.54 4.53 -13.12
CA TRP A 6 5.76 4.24 -11.70
C TRP A 6 7.25 4.21 -11.30
N ALA A 7 8.19 4.37 -12.23
CA ALA A 7 9.60 4.59 -11.89
C ALA A 7 9.86 6.01 -11.35
N PHE A 8 8.93 6.94 -11.55
CA PHE A 8 9.07 8.32 -11.07
C PHE A 8 8.48 8.50 -9.67
N ASP A 9 9.23 9.11 -8.76
CA ASP A 9 8.77 9.40 -7.39
C ASP A 9 7.45 10.20 -7.34
N LYS A 10 7.29 11.16 -8.26
CA LYS A 10 6.09 12.01 -8.38
C LYS A 10 4.84 11.23 -8.76
N PHE A 11 4.98 10.12 -9.48
CA PHE A 11 3.86 9.23 -9.78
C PHE A 11 3.20 8.78 -8.48
N TRP A 12 4.01 8.27 -7.56
CA TRP A 12 3.55 7.72 -6.29
C TRP A 12 2.92 8.78 -5.40
N ILE A 13 3.52 9.96 -5.35
CA ILE A 13 2.99 11.08 -4.56
C ILE A 13 1.63 11.50 -5.07
N ILE A 14 1.47 11.65 -6.38
CA ILE A 14 0.20 12.05 -6.97
C ILE A 14 -0.83 10.95 -6.75
N TRP A 15 -0.50 9.72 -7.15
CA TRP A 15 -1.39 8.59 -7.09
C TRP A 15 -1.87 8.29 -5.67
N SER A 16 -0.95 8.11 -4.72
CA SER A 16 -1.29 7.77 -3.33
C SER A 16 -2.12 8.86 -2.67
N SER A 17 -1.87 10.13 -3.02
CA SER A 17 -2.57 11.27 -2.43
C SER A 17 -3.98 11.48 -2.96
N CYS A 18 -4.39 10.78 -4.02
CA CYS A 18 -5.74 10.87 -4.56
C CYS A 18 -6.53 9.56 -4.43
N LEU A 19 -6.12 8.65 -3.53
CA LEU A 19 -6.77 7.35 -3.37
C LEU A 19 -8.00 7.38 -2.47
N ASP A 20 -8.01 8.17 -1.39
CA ASP A 20 -9.15 8.26 -0.46
C ASP A 20 -10.26 9.20 -0.94
N LYS A 21 -9.90 10.27 -1.67
CA LYS A 21 -10.86 11.19 -2.31
C LYS A 21 -10.22 11.92 -3.49
N PRO A 22 -11.02 12.49 -4.39
CA PRO A 22 -10.49 13.33 -5.47
C PRO A 22 -9.79 14.58 -4.92
N ARG A 23 -8.66 14.94 -5.51
CA ARG A 23 -7.88 16.14 -5.15
C ARG A 23 -7.32 16.84 -6.36
N THR A 24 -7.03 18.12 -6.23
CA THR A 24 -6.24 18.89 -7.17
C THR A 24 -4.74 18.69 -6.92
N LEU A 25 -3.90 19.00 -7.91
CA LEU A 25 -2.45 18.97 -7.73
C LEU A 25 -1.99 19.97 -6.67
N ASN A 26 -2.59 21.15 -6.59
CA ASN A 26 -2.25 22.16 -5.59
C ASN A 26 -2.46 21.61 -4.16
N GLU A 27 -3.60 20.95 -3.90
CA GLU A 27 -3.84 20.31 -2.59
C GLU A 27 -2.78 19.25 -2.25
N ILE A 28 -2.33 18.48 -3.26
CA ILE A 28 -1.27 17.47 -3.08
C ILE A 28 0.07 18.17 -2.78
N GLN A 29 0.37 19.26 -3.49
CA GLN A 29 1.60 20.02 -3.31
C GLN A 29 1.66 20.67 -1.93
N ASP A 30 0.58 21.34 -1.51
CA ASP A 30 0.46 22.00 -0.23
C ASP A 30 0.63 20.98 0.91
N PHE A 31 -0.03 19.82 0.81
CA PHE A 31 0.04 18.79 1.85
C PHE A 31 1.46 18.20 2.05
N TRP A 32 2.17 18.00 0.94
CA TRP A 32 3.52 17.44 0.96
C TRP A 32 4.63 18.50 0.99
N GLU A 33 4.26 19.78 1.13
CA GLU A 33 5.19 20.91 1.20
C GLU A 33 6.10 20.97 -0.03
N TYR A 34 5.49 20.90 -1.22
CA TYR A 34 6.18 21.08 -2.50
C TYR A 34 6.14 22.54 -2.93
N ASP A 35 7.31 23.10 -3.25
CA ASP A 35 7.41 24.46 -3.76
C ASP A 35 6.98 24.57 -5.22
N GLY A 36 6.18 25.59 -5.54
CA GLY A 36 5.87 26.00 -6.91
C GLY A 36 5.32 24.89 -7.80
N ASN A 37 5.94 24.63 -8.95
CA ASN A 37 5.51 23.61 -9.93
C ASN A 37 6.26 22.27 -9.78
N ALA A 38 6.70 21.91 -8.57
CA ALA A 38 7.58 20.76 -8.34
C ALA A 38 7.03 19.39 -8.76
N LEU A 39 5.74 19.26 -9.08
CA LEU A 39 5.17 18.04 -9.68
C LEU A 39 5.43 17.91 -11.20
N TYR A 40 6.21 18.81 -11.82
CA TYR A 40 6.76 18.61 -13.16
C TYR A 40 7.88 17.57 -13.15
N GLN A 41 7.84 16.61 -14.08
CA GLN A 41 8.88 15.59 -14.25
C GLN A 41 9.75 15.89 -15.47
N LYS A 42 11.08 15.95 -15.29
CA LYS A 42 12.02 16.03 -16.42
C LYS A 42 12.04 14.68 -17.16
N GLY A 43 12.15 14.72 -18.48
CA GLY A 43 12.19 13.53 -19.33
C GLY A 43 10.82 13.06 -19.84
N LEU A 44 9.74 13.75 -19.47
CA LEU A 44 8.40 13.53 -20.02
C LEU A 44 8.01 14.67 -20.97
N ASN A 45 7.24 14.35 -22.01
CA ASN A 45 6.78 15.33 -23.01
C ASN A 45 5.61 16.17 -22.49
N LYS A 46 4.95 15.71 -21.43
CA LYS A 46 3.85 16.42 -20.75
C LYS A 46 3.97 16.25 -19.23
N PRO A 47 3.23 17.05 -18.44
CA PRO A 47 3.19 16.87 -16.99
C PRO A 47 2.80 15.43 -16.63
N ILE A 48 3.49 14.83 -15.65
CA ILE A 48 3.34 13.41 -15.29
C ILE A 48 1.88 13.00 -15.01
N TRP A 49 1.09 13.86 -14.35
CA TRP A 49 -0.31 13.58 -14.06
C TRP A 49 -1.17 13.45 -15.33
N LYS A 50 -0.83 14.13 -16.43
CA LYS A 50 -1.53 13.97 -17.71
C LYS A 50 -1.21 12.61 -18.33
N GLU A 51 0.04 12.16 -18.23
CA GLU A 51 0.41 10.81 -18.66
C GLU A 51 -0.29 9.75 -17.80
N MET A 52 -0.38 9.99 -16.48
CA MET A 52 -1.11 9.11 -15.57
C MET A 52 -2.60 9.00 -15.92
N LEU A 53 -3.23 10.10 -16.36
CA LEU A 53 -4.62 10.07 -16.85
C LEU A 53 -4.76 9.23 -18.12
N GLU A 54 -3.88 9.46 -19.10
CA GLU A 54 -3.93 8.76 -20.39
C GLU A 54 -3.65 7.26 -20.25
N GLN A 55 -2.71 6.89 -19.38
CA GLN A 55 -2.37 5.49 -19.11
C GLN A 55 -3.31 4.83 -18.07
N GLY A 56 -4.31 5.56 -17.56
CA GLY A 56 -5.36 4.99 -16.70
C GLY A 56 -4.95 4.74 -15.24
N PHE A 57 -3.90 5.39 -14.75
CA PHE A 57 -3.48 5.31 -13.34
C PHE A 57 -4.32 6.21 -12.42
N ILE A 58 -4.84 7.29 -12.98
CA ILE A 58 -5.77 8.21 -12.32
C ILE A 58 -6.91 8.54 -13.29
N GLU A 59 -8.00 9.11 -12.78
CA GLU A 59 -9.10 9.63 -13.58
C GLU A 59 -9.54 11.02 -13.12
N SER A 60 -10.10 11.79 -14.05
CA SER A 60 -10.71 13.08 -13.72
C SER A 60 -12.10 12.85 -13.12
N LYS A 61 -12.36 13.51 -12.00
CA LYS A 61 -13.68 13.59 -11.33
C LYS A 61 -14.29 14.99 -11.47
N GLY A 62 -13.89 15.74 -12.48
CA GLY A 62 -14.37 17.08 -12.77
C GLY A 62 -13.34 18.17 -12.47
N LYS A 63 -13.83 19.40 -12.36
CA LYS A 63 -13.00 20.60 -12.15
C LYS A 63 -13.50 21.37 -10.94
N VAL A 64 -12.58 21.87 -10.14
CA VAL A 64 -12.89 22.81 -9.05
C VAL A 64 -12.62 24.24 -9.53
N LYS A 65 -13.52 25.16 -9.20
CA LYS A 65 -13.33 26.61 -9.37
C LYS A 65 -13.84 27.30 -8.11
N VAL A 66 -12.93 27.57 -7.18
CA VAL A 66 -13.18 28.39 -5.98
C VAL A 66 -12.22 29.57 -6.03
N ARG A 67 -12.60 30.76 -5.55
CA ARG A 67 -11.83 32.02 -5.69
C ARG A 67 -10.31 31.80 -5.56
N GLY A 68 -9.58 31.97 -6.66
CA GLY A 68 -8.11 31.84 -6.72
C GLY A 68 -7.55 30.42 -6.98
N VAL A 69 -8.39 29.37 -6.94
CA VAL A 69 -7.99 27.97 -7.16
C VAL A 69 -8.85 27.35 -8.26
N SER A 70 -8.20 27.05 -9.39
CA SER A 70 -8.77 26.23 -10.47
C SER A 70 -7.90 25.02 -10.74
N GLY A 71 -8.49 23.82 -10.79
CA GLY A 71 -7.73 22.61 -11.06
C GLY A 71 -8.62 21.41 -11.39
N ASP A 72 -8.04 20.44 -12.10
CA ASP A 72 -8.67 19.15 -12.33
C ASP A 72 -8.65 18.35 -11.02
N LEU A 73 -9.82 17.81 -10.64
CA LEU A 73 -9.92 16.86 -9.54
C LEU A 73 -9.53 15.48 -10.07
N ILE A 74 -8.43 14.94 -9.58
CA ILE A 74 -7.93 13.62 -9.97
C ILE A 74 -8.17 12.60 -8.87
N TYR A 75 -8.40 11.35 -9.26
CA TYR A 75 -8.68 10.22 -8.38
C TYR A 75 -7.88 8.99 -8.80
N GLY A 76 -7.25 8.29 -7.85
CA GLY A 76 -6.37 7.16 -8.13
C GLY A 76 -7.12 5.87 -8.46
N LYS A 77 -6.62 5.14 -9.46
CA LYS A 77 -7.13 3.82 -9.88
C LYS A 77 -6.31 2.69 -9.26
N LEU A 78 -6.92 1.54 -9.03
CA LEU A 78 -6.30 0.37 -8.38
C LEU A 78 -6.11 -0.81 -9.34
N GLU A 79 -6.71 -0.76 -10.53
CA GLU A 79 -6.80 -1.87 -11.49
C GLU A 79 -5.44 -2.34 -12.01
N TRP A 80 -4.44 -1.45 -12.01
CA TRP A 80 -3.07 -1.73 -12.43
C TRP A 80 -2.20 -2.38 -11.35
N ILE A 81 -2.62 -2.31 -10.07
CA ILE A 81 -1.84 -2.79 -8.92
C ILE A 81 -1.43 -4.28 -9.06
N PRO A 82 -2.30 -5.21 -9.49
CA PRO A 82 -1.91 -6.61 -9.61
C PRO A 82 -0.74 -6.83 -10.56
N ASN A 83 -0.70 -6.12 -11.68
CA ASN A 83 0.38 -6.23 -12.66
C ASN A 83 1.68 -5.67 -12.08
N TYR A 84 1.61 -4.50 -11.45
CA TYR A 84 2.75 -3.90 -10.76
C TYR A 84 3.34 -4.83 -9.68
N LEU A 85 2.49 -5.45 -8.86
CA LEU A 85 2.96 -6.34 -7.79
C LEU A 85 3.68 -7.59 -8.34
N GLU A 86 3.22 -8.14 -9.46
CA GLU A 86 3.89 -9.25 -10.14
C GLU A 86 5.27 -8.85 -10.67
N GLU A 87 5.39 -7.65 -11.24
CA GLU A 87 6.67 -7.11 -11.73
C GLU A 87 7.62 -6.82 -10.56
N LEU A 88 7.16 -6.11 -9.54
CA LEU A 88 7.91 -5.80 -8.33
C LEU A 88 8.37 -7.08 -7.63
N SER A 89 7.49 -8.08 -7.52
CA SER A 89 7.83 -9.36 -6.89
C SER A 89 8.93 -10.11 -7.63
N LYS A 90 8.96 -10.06 -8.96
CA LYS A 90 10.04 -10.67 -9.75
C LYS A 90 11.35 -9.90 -9.55
N GLU A 91 11.29 -8.58 -9.55
CA GLU A 91 12.45 -7.73 -9.32
C GLU A 91 13.07 -7.96 -7.94
N LEU A 92 12.26 -7.92 -6.87
CA LEU A 92 12.71 -8.14 -5.49
C LEU A 92 13.39 -9.49 -5.31
N ARG A 93 12.84 -10.53 -5.94
CA ARG A 93 13.39 -11.88 -5.89
C ARG A 93 14.74 -12.00 -6.59
N VAL A 94 14.86 -11.42 -7.79
CA VAL A 94 16.07 -11.59 -8.62
C VAL A 94 17.19 -10.66 -8.16
N LYS A 95 16.88 -9.41 -7.78
CA LYS A 95 17.90 -8.39 -7.48
C LYS A 95 18.28 -8.33 -6.01
N TYR A 96 17.36 -8.64 -5.11
CA TYR A 96 17.52 -8.41 -3.68
C TYR A 96 17.35 -9.67 -2.83
N GLU A 97 17.23 -10.84 -3.48
CA GLU A 97 17.01 -12.14 -2.83
C GLU A 97 15.84 -12.13 -1.84
N ASN A 98 14.87 -11.23 -2.05
CA ASN A 98 13.73 -11.04 -1.17
C ASN A 98 12.50 -11.72 -1.79
N GLU A 99 12.14 -12.89 -1.25
CA GLU A 99 10.98 -13.67 -1.70
C GLU A 99 9.67 -13.32 -0.97
N GLN A 100 9.68 -12.39 -0.02
CA GLN A 100 8.53 -12.16 0.86
C GLN A 100 7.28 -11.77 0.10
N LEU A 101 7.39 -10.79 -0.80
CA LEU A 101 6.25 -10.34 -1.60
C LEU A 101 5.74 -11.48 -2.51
N PHE A 102 6.65 -12.25 -3.11
CA PHE A 102 6.30 -13.39 -3.96
C PHE A 102 5.45 -14.42 -3.22
N HIS A 103 5.88 -14.81 -2.02
CA HIS A 103 5.13 -15.77 -1.22
C HIS A 103 3.78 -15.20 -0.76
N LEU A 104 3.72 -13.92 -0.39
CA LEU A 104 2.46 -13.26 -0.05
C LEU A 104 1.49 -13.24 -1.24
N LEU A 105 1.96 -12.95 -2.45
CA LEU A 105 1.12 -12.95 -3.65
C LEU A 105 0.55 -14.33 -3.97
N LYS A 106 1.30 -15.42 -3.69
CA LYS A 106 0.81 -16.80 -3.82
C LYS A 106 -0.33 -17.14 -2.85
N CYS A 107 -0.44 -16.42 -1.74
CA CYS A 107 -1.55 -16.60 -0.80
C CYS A 107 -2.85 -15.97 -1.31
N ILE A 108 -2.80 -15.02 -2.26
CA ILE A 108 -3.98 -14.31 -2.76
C ILE A 108 -4.69 -15.19 -3.80
N GLU A 109 -5.78 -15.81 -3.39
CA GLU A 109 -6.62 -16.65 -4.27
C GLU A 109 -7.46 -15.80 -5.23
N ASN A 110 -8.01 -14.68 -4.73
CA ASN A 110 -8.87 -13.82 -5.52
C ASN A 110 -8.41 -12.35 -5.48
N LYS A 111 -7.52 -12.00 -6.41
CA LYS A 111 -6.97 -10.64 -6.57
C LYS A 111 -8.06 -9.58 -6.82
N LYS A 112 -9.12 -9.92 -7.56
CA LYS A 112 -10.24 -8.99 -7.81
C LYS A 112 -10.99 -8.66 -6.52
N LYS A 113 -11.24 -9.68 -5.68
CA LYS A 113 -11.91 -9.51 -4.39
C LYS A 113 -11.07 -8.70 -3.40
N LEU A 114 -9.76 -8.92 -3.41
CA LEU A 114 -8.80 -8.11 -2.65
C LEU A 114 -8.84 -6.64 -3.08
N LEU A 115 -8.75 -6.36 -4.39
CA LEU A 115 -8.83 -5.00 -4.91
C LEU A 115 -10.15 -4.33 -4.57
N TYR A 116 -11.28 -5.03 -4.75
CA TYR A 116 -12.60 -4.51 -4.39
C TYR A 116 -12.69 -4.18 -2.88
N TYR A 117 -12.11 -5.02 -2.03
CA TYR A 117 -12.04 -4.77 -0.59
C TYR A 117 -11.22 -3.52 -0.29
N ILE A 118 -10.04 -3.36 -0.90
CA ILE A 118 -9.21 -2.16 -0.75
C ILE A 118 -9.96 -0.92 -1.25
N ASP A 119 -10.63 -1.02 -2.40
CA ASP A 119 -11.38 0.06 -3.05
C ASP A 119 -12.53 0.56 -2.16
N THR A 120 -13.32 -0.36 -1.61
CA THR A 120 -14.43 -0.06 -0.68
C THR A 120 -13.92 0.54 0.64
N ASN A 121 -12.65 0.33 0.96
CA ASN A 121 -12.02 0.75 2.21
C ASN A 121 -10.89 1.78 2.00
N ARG A 122 -10.90 2.52 0.89
CA ARG A 122 -9.82 3.47 0.56
C ARG A 122 -9.52 4.47 1.66
N THR A 123 -10.54 5.01 2.32
CA THR A 123 -10.34 5.93 3.45
C THR A 123 -9.67 5.26 4.64
N VAL A 124 -9.83 3.95 4.83
CA VAL A 124 -9.15 3.20 5.90
C VAL A 124 -7.65 3.07 5.60
N PHE A 125 -7.27 2.86 4.34
CA PHE A 125 -5.86 2.64 3.97
C PHE A 125 -5.13 3.92 3.58
N PHE A 126 -5.74 4.74 2.73
CA PHE A 126 -5.08 5.82 2.00
C PHE A 126 -5.52 7.22 2.42
N LEU A 127 -6.22 7.37 3.55
CA LEU A 127 -6.50 8.69 4.09
C LEU A 127 -5.20 9.49 4.17
N LEU A 128 -5.18 10.68 3.59
CA LEU A 128 -3.93 11.42 3.39
C LEU A 128 -3.15 11.70 4.70
N PRO A 129 -3.80 12.13 5.80
CA PRO A 129 -3.17 12.14 7.13
C PRO A 129 -2.54 10.81 7.57
N ARG A 130 -3.15 9.68 7.23
CA ARG A 130 -2.65 8.34 7.55
C ARG A 130 -1.42 7.98 6.71
N LEU A 131 -1.37 8.39 5.44
CA LEU A 131 -0.14 8.30 4.64
C LEU A 131 0.98 9.17 5.21
N LYS A 132 0.66 10.36 5.74
CA LYS A 132 1.65 11.21 6.45
C LYS A 132 2.09 10.58 7.78
N ILE A 133 1.25 9.80 8.46
CA ILE A 133 1.73 8.98 9.60
C ILE A 133 2.78 8.00 9.12
N LEU A 134 2.52 7.25 8.04
CA LEU A 134 3.44 6.22 7.54
C LEU A 134 4.80 6.80 7.12
N PHE A 135 4.79 7.85 6.29
CA PHE A 135 6.01 8.39 5.68
C PHE A 135 6.60 9.60 6.42
N GLY A 136 5.80 10.36 7.16
CA GLY A 136 6.21 11.61 7.80
C GLY A 136 6.44 12.76 6.81
N LYS A 137 7.38 12.62 5.87
CA LYS A 137 7.77 13.65 4.90
C LYS A 137 7.86 13.07 3.48
N LYS A 138 7.83 13.97 2.48
CA LYS A 138 7.91 13.60 1.06
C LYS A 138 9.13 12.73 0.74
N ASP A 139 10.31 13.03 1.28
CA ASP A 139 11.54 12.30 0.95
C ASP A 139 11.53 10.84 1.40
N VAL A 140 10.86 10.54 2.51
CA VAL A 140 10.68 9.16 2.97
C VAL A 140 9.71 8.42 2.04
N LEU A 141 8.64 9.08 1.59
CA LEU A 141 7.72 8.50 0.59
C LEU A 141 8.48 8.19 -0.71
N LYS A 142 9.30 9.13 -1.21
CA LYS A 142 10.11 8.90 -2.42
C LYS A 142 11.04 7.69 -2.30
N ALA A 143 11.61 7.47 -1.12
CA ALA A 143 12.55 6.37 -0.90
C ALA A 143 11.87 5.01 -0.66
N ASN A 144 10.56 5.00 -0.36
CA ASN A 144 9.83 3.79 0.07
C ASN A 144 8.42 3.74 -0.54
N TYR A 145 8.28 4.16 -1.79
CA TYR A 145 6.98 4.40 -2.41
C TYR A 145 6.14 3.13 -2.57
N ASP A 146 6.79 1.97 -2.65
CA ASP A 146 6.16 0.67 -2.79
C ASP A 146 5.29 0.33 -1.57
N LEU A 147 5.64 0.86 -0.40
CA LEU A 147 4.85 0.74 0.83
C LEU A 147 3.46 1.35 0.73
N CYS A 148 3.22 2.26 -0.22
CA CYS A 148 1.86 2.72 -0.50
C CYS A 148 0.93 1.55 -0.85
N ILE A 149 1.44 0.47 -1.45
CA ILE A 149 0.64 -0.70 -1.82
C ILE A 149 0.94 -1.87 -0.88
N THR A 150 2.21 -2.15 -0.60
CA THR A 150 2.59 -3.34 0.16
C THR A 150 2.15 -3.25 1.61
N ALA A 151 2.10 -2.06 2.23
CA ALA A 151 1.62 -1.91 3.61
C ALA A 151 0.12 -2.29 3.76
N PRO A 152 -0.83 -1.76 2.97
CA PRO A 152 -2.22 -2.25 2.97
C PRO A 152 -2.33 -3.78 2.79
N LEU A 153 -1.60 -4.37 1.84
CA LEU A 153 -1.64 -5.82 1.60
C LEU A 153 -1.21 -6.61 2.82
N THR A 154 -0.09 -6.22 3.41
CA THR A 154 0.45 -6.84 4.61
C THR A 154 -0.52 -6.72 5.78
N ILE A 155 -1.17 -5.57 5.97
CA ILE A 155 -2.17 -5.42 7.04
C ILE A 155 -3.37 -6.34 6.82
N ILE A 156 -3.89 -6.41 5.59
CA ILE A 156 -5.03 -7.27 5.26
C ILE A 156 -4.68 -8.74 5.47
N PHE A 157 -3.47 -9.16 5.07
CA PHE A 157 -2.96 -10.50 5.30
C PHE A 157 -2.85 -10.84 6.80
N ASN A 158 -2.28 -9.94 7.59
CA ASN A 158 -2.19 -10.11 9.04
C ASN A 158 -3.58 -10.13 9.70
N TYR A 159 -4.51 -9.28 9.27
CA TYR A 159 -5.88 -9.30 9.75
C TYR A 159 -6.57 -10.64 9.45
N TYR A 160 -6.38 -11.19 8.24
CA TYR A 160 -6.86 -12.52 7.88
C TYR A 160 -6.29 -13.61 8.80
N ILE A 161 -4.97 -13.58 9.02
CA ILE A 161 -4.28 -14.53 9.90
C ILE A 161 -4.84 -14.44 11.32
N ILE A 162 -4.88 -13.24 11.91
CA ILE A 162 -5.36 -13.02 13.28
C ILE A 162 -6.80 -13.51 13.42
N THR A 163 -7.68 -13.15 12.48
CA THR A 163 -9.10 -13.52 12.54
C THR A 163 -9.34 -15.00 12.30
N THR A 164 -8.53 -15.66 11.47
CA THR A 164 -8.64 -17.10 11.18
C THR A 164 -8.01 -17.94 12.29
N LEU A 165 -6.82 -17.58 12.75
CA LEU A 165 -6.07 -18.30 13.77
C LEU A 165 -6.66 -18.16 15.17
N LYS A 166 -7.13 -16.96 15.54
CA LYS A 166 -7.84 -16.77 16.83
C LYS A 166 -9.02 -17.73 16.94
N LYS A 167 -9.76 -17.91 15.84
CA LYS A 167 -10.93 -18.80 15.79
C LYS A 167 -10.55 -20.28 15.81
N LYS A 168 -9.46 -20.69 15.13
CA LYS A 168 -9.10 -22.10 14.98
C LYS A 168 -8.20 -22.66 16.08
N LEU A 169 -7.21 -21.90 16.53
CA LEU A 169 -6.16 -22.39 17.43
C LEU A 169 -6.42 -22.07 18.92
N LYS A 170 -7.47 -21.29 19.24
CA LYS A 170 -7.76 -20.81 20.60
C LYS A 170 -6.55 -20.15 21.28
N LEU A 171 -5.67 -19.52 20.49
CA LEU A 171 -4.47 -18.85 20.99
C LEU A 171 -4.81 -17.52 21.65
N GLU A 172 -4.05 -17.17 22.68
CA GLU A 172 -4.10 -15.84 23.29
C GLU A 172 -3.51 -14.78 22.36
N LEU A 173 -3.94 -13.53 22.55
CA LEU A 173 -3.58 -12.38 21.71
C LEU A 173 -2.06 -12.15 21.65
N ASP A 174 -1.36 -12.38 22.76
CA ASP A 174 0.09 -12.20 22.85
C ASP A 174 0.85 -13.25 22.04
N SER A 175 0.35 -14.50 22.02
CA SER A 175 0.87 -15.55 21.14
C SER A 175 0.64 -15.22 19.67
N ILE A 176 -0.54 -14.68 19.33
CA ILE A 176 -0.84 -14.24 17.96
C ILE A 176 0.07 -13.08 17.54
N PHE A 177 0.28 -12.09 18.42
CA PHE A 177 1.15 -10.95 18.17
C PHE A 177 2.61 -11.38 17.94
N LEU A 178 3.15 -12.20 18.84
CA LEU A 178 4.52 -12.71 18.75
C LEU A 178 4.74 -13.53 17.47
N LEU A 179 3.74 -14.31 17.04
CA LEU A 179 3.81 -15.13 15.84
C LEU A 179 3.49 -14.39 14.53
N SER A 180 2.94 -13.17 14.58
CA SER A 180 2.67 -12.34 13.39
C SER A 180 3.62 -11.15 13.25
N HIS A 181 4.49 -10.89 14.25
CA HIS A 181 5.42 -9.77 14.25
C HIS A 181 6.31 -9.72 12.99
N SER A 182 6.89 -10.83 12.52
CA SER A 182 7.75 -10.83 11.32
C SER A 182 7.00 -10.45 10.04
N LEU A 183 5.70 -10.72 9.99
CA LEU A 183 4.85 -10.33 8.87
C LEU A 183 4.43 -8.87 8.97
N ILE A 184 4.46 -8.26 10.15
CA ILE A 184 4.02 -6.89 10.40
C ILE A 184 5.18 -5.90 10.24
N PHE A 185 6.42 -6.28 10.55
CA PHE A 185 7.54 -5.34 10.62
C PHE A 185 8.61 -5.64 9.58
N THR A 186 8.49 -5.02 8.41
CA THR A 186 9.69 -4.67 7.62
C THR A 186 10.42 -3.53 8.36
N PRO A 187 11.66 -3.75 8.84
CA PRO A 187 12.35 -2.81 9.71
C PRO A 187 12.96 -1.67 8.89
N PHE A 188 12.13 -0.78 8.37
CA PHE A 188 12.61 0.49 7.83
C PHE A 188 12.61 1.53 8.95
N SER A 189 13.80 1.83 9.50
CA SER A 189 14.00 2.73 10.64
C SER A 189 13.44 4.15 10.47
N ARG A 190 13.07 4.55 9.24
CA ARG A 190 12.54 5.87 8.89
C ARG A 190 11.03 5.88 8.66
N ILE A 191 10.34 4.76 8.86
CA ILE A 191 8.92 4.59 8.52
C ILE A 191 8.15 4.26 9.78
N ASN A 192 7.08 5.02 10.05
CA ASN A 192 6.23 4.77 11.21
C ASN A 192 5.12 3.78 10.85
N PHE A 193 5.54 2.58 10.46
CA PHE A 193 4.62 1.50 10.09
C PHE A 193 3.72 1.12 11.27
N LEU A 194 4.24 1.07 12.50
CA LEU A 194 3.45 0.72 13.68
C LEU A 194 2.33 1.73 13.94
N GLY A 195 2.61 3.03 13.81
CA GLY A 195 1.60 4.08 13.93
C GLY A 195 0.53 3.95 12.85
N TYR A 196 0.95 3.72 11.60
CA TYR A 196 0.05 3.45 10.47
C TYR A 196 -0.81 2.21 10.71
N TYR A 197 -0.21 1.09 11.07
CA TYR A 197 -0.86 -0.18 11.40
C TYR A 197 -1.94 0.00 12.46
N LYS A 198 -1.61 0.64 13.59
CA LYS A 198 -2.58 0.91 14.67
C LYS A 198 -3.77 1.73 14.17
N ALA A 199 -3.53 2.76 13.36
CA ALA A 199 -4.57 3.62 12.81
C ALA A 199 -5.48 2.89 11.80
N VAL A 200 -4.92 1.99 10.98
CA VAL A 200 -5.67 1.16 10.03
C VAL A 200 -6.48 0.10 10.78
N MET A 201 -5.85 -0.66 11.67
CA MET A 201 -6.46 -1.77 12.39
C MET A 201 -7.64 -1.34 13.25
N LYS A 202 -7.58 -0.15 13.87
CA LYS A 202 -8.70 0.43 14.63
C LYS A 202 -9.97 0.55 13.79
N GLU A 203 -9.85 0.89 12.51
CA GLU A 203 -10.98 1.00 11.60
C GLU A 203 -11.34 -0.32 10.92
N LEU A 204 -10.34 -1.13 10.54
CA LEU A 204 -10.58 -2.45 9.93
C LEU A 204 -11.19 -3.45 10.89
N SER A 205 -10.89 -3.39 12.19
CA SER A 205 -11.47 -4.31 13.18
C SER A 205 -13.00 -4.19 13.29
N LEU A 206 -13.57 -3.10 12.77
CA LEU A 206 -15.01 -2.87 12.68
C LEU A 206 -15.63 -3.43 11.39
N LYS A 207 -14.82 -4.07 10.53
CA LYS A 207 -15.22 -4.52 9.20
C LYS A 207 -14.90 -6.01 9.02
N GLU A 208 -15.82 -6.72 8.40
CA GLU A 208 -15.57 -8.12 8.04
C GLU A 208 -14.63 -8.21 6.85
N LEU A 209 -13.67 -9.13 6.92
CA LEU A 209 -12.85 -9.48 5.78
C LEU A 209 -13.59 -10.52 4.93
N PRO A 210 -13.85 -10.26 3.63
CA PRO A 210 -14.56 -11.20 2.78
C PRO A 210 -13.83 -12.55 2.67
N LEU A 211 -14.58 -13.65 2.79
CA LEU A 211 -14.06 -15.01 2.62
C LEU A 211 -13.49 -15.22 1.20
N GLY A 212 -12.49 -16.09 1.06
CA GLY A 212 -11.94 -16.46 -0.26
C GLY A 212 -11.11 -15.37 -0.94
N ILE A 213 -10.66 -14.34 -0.20
CA ILE A 213 -9.58 -13.46 -0.67
C ILE A 213 -8.25 -14.23 -0.71
N PHE A 214 -7.98 -14.98 0.36
CA PHE A 214 -6.75 -15.75 0.52
C PHE A 214 -7.02 -17.25 0.51
N ASN A 215 -6.08 -18.01 -0.05
CA ASN A 215 -6.03 -19.45 0.08
C ASN A 215 -5.57 -19.79 1.50
N GLU A 216 -6.44 -20.44 2.26
CA GLU A 216 -6.21 -20.68 3.69
C GLU A 216 -4.97 -21.55 3.94
N ALA A 217 -4.81 -22.65 3.19
CA ALA A 217 -3.71 -23.59 3.37
C ALA A 217 -2.35 -22.95 3.05
N ALA A 218 -2.26 -22.21 1.94
CA ALA A 218 -1.06 -21.48 1.56
C ALA A 218 -0.73 -20.39 2.59
N THR A 219 -1.74 -19.67 3.06
CA THR A 219 -1.58 -18.61 4.08
C THR A 219 -1.09 -19.17 5.40
N PHE A 220 -1.70 -20.26 5.88
CA PHE A 220 -1.28 -20.91 7.12
C PHE A 220 0.14 -21.47 7.03
N LYS A 221 0.50 -22.07 5.89
CA LYS A 221 1.85 -22.56 5.63
C LYS A 221 2.87 -21.41 5.68
N LEU A 222 2.61 -20.33 4.94
CA LEU A 222 3.51 -19.18 4.91
C LEU A 222 3.70 -18.59 6.31
N TRP A 223 2.60 -18.38 7.03
CA TRP A 223 2.64 -17.88 8.41
C TRP A 223 3.47 -18.79 9.33
N LYS A 224 3.26 -20.11 9.25
CA LYS A 224 3.99 -21.09 10.05
C LYS A 224 5.50 -21.09 9.74
N ASP A 225 5.86 -20.95 8.47
CA ASP A 225 7.27 -20.95 8.05
C ASP A 225 7.98 -19.69 8.57
N TYR A 226 7.37 -18.51 8.42
CA TYR A 226 7.91 -17.28 9.03
C TYR A 226 8.01 -17.34 10.56
N ALA A 227 7.02 -17.92 11.23
CA ALA A 227 7.06 -18.06 12.68
C ALA A 227 8.21 -18.97 13.13
N LYS A 228 8.51 -20.05 12.40
CA LYS A 228 9.65 -20.93 12.70
C LYS A 228 10.98 -20.21 12.54
N ASP A 229 11.11 -19.38 11.51
CA ASP A 229 12.36 -18.67 11.27
C ASP A 229 12.65 -17.66 12.39
N ILE A 230 11.62 -16.94 12.88
CA ILE A 230 11.76 -16.11 14.09
C ILE A 230 12.18 -16.95 15.30
N LEU A 231 11.52 -18.10 15.54
CA LEU A 231 11.82 -18.91 16.72
C LEU A 231 13.27 -19.40 16.73
N LYS A 232 13.81 -19.77 15.55
CA LYS A 232 15.22 -20.10 15.38
C LYS A 232 16.13 -18.91 15.68
N GLU A 233 15.76 -17.70 15.25
CA GLU A 233 16.54 -16.48 15.51
C GLU A 233 16.55 -16.09 17.01
N ILE A 234 15.50 -16.46 17.75
CA ILE A 234 15.35 -16.15 19.19
C ILE A 234 16.04 -17.20 20.11
N ASN A 235 16.68 -18.24 19.55
CA ASN A 235 17.29 -19.36 20.32
C ASN A 235 16.28 -20.05 21.26
N LEU A 236 15.07 -20.35 20.76
CA LEU A 236 14.12 -21.28 21.38
C LEU A 236 13.99 -22.56 20.55
#